data_AF-A0A6C0HJ75-F1
#
_entry.id   AF-A0A6C0HJ75-F1
#
_cell.length_a   1.000
_cell.length_b   1.000
_cell.length_c   1.000
_cell.angle_alpha   90.00
_cell.angle_beta   90.00
_cell.angle_gamma   90.00
#
_symmetry.space_group_name_H-M   'P 1'
#
loop_
_entity.id
_entity.type
_entity.pdbx_description
1 polymer ?
#
loop_
_entity_poly.entity_id
_entity_poly.type
_entity_poly.pdbx_seq_one_letter_code
_entity_poly.pdbx_strand_id
1 'polypeptide(L)'
;MNQTEFIYFVVLILVILSAPFLPTSLLLFLDNIVVRIAVVLLLLFMMNQGPTVGLFCFMAIALLFLERNRRKVEDALHKLDAMEPPRMPQATVDEASRPQQTVPVQEFDVPEQDEMTFLPQEDALSEFEPVAPSMNQKTVLSSIYSDGSASATQHIYEKLGFGHVM
;
A
#
# COMPACT_ATOMS: atom_id res chain seq x y z
N MET A 1 -33.27 -18.81 -20.41
CA MET A 1 -31.82 -18.69 -20.60
C MET A 1 -31.53 -19.18 -22.01
N ASN A 2 -31.16 -18.26 -22.89
CA ASN A 2 -30.86 -18.61 -24.28
C ASN A 2 -29.55 -19.43 -24.32
N GLN A 3 -29.41 -20.39 -25.25
CA GLN A 3 -28.20 -21.23 -25.32
C GLN A 3 -26.90 -20.42 -25.38
N THR A 4 -26.95 -19.22 -25.96
CA THR A 4 -25.84 -18.27 -26.02
C THR A 4 -25.47 -17.70 -24.65
N GLU A 5 -26.44 -17.37 -23.80
CA GLU A 5 -26.20 -16.87 -22.44
C GLU A 5 -25.52 -17.92 -21.56
N PHE A 6 -25.88 -19.20 -21.74
CA PHE A 6 -25.28 -20.31 -21.01
C PHE A 6 -23.78 -20.45 -21.33
N ILE A 7 -23.38 -20.25 -22.59
CA ILE A 7 -21.97 -20.31 -22.99
C ILE A 7 -21.17 -19.19 -22.32
N TYR A 8 -21.67 -17.95 -22.36
CA TYR A 8 -21.01 -16.81 -21.69
C TYR A 8 -20.88 -17.03 -20.19
N PHE A 9 -21.93 -17.57 -19.56
CA PHE A 9 -21.93 -17.90 -18.15
C PHE A 9 -20.83 -18.91 -17.78
N VAL A 10 -20.71 -20.02 -18.53
CA VAL A 10 -19.68 -21.04 -18.30
C VAL A 10 -18.28 -20.45 -18.47
N VAL A 11 -18.07 -19.64 -19.50
CA VAL A 11 -16.78 -18.98 -19.74
C VAL A 11 -16.43 -18.01 -18.60
N LEU A 12 -17.37 -17.19 -18.15
CA LEU A 12 -17.14 -16.23 -17.06
C LEU A 12 -16.83 -16.92 -15.74
N ILE A 13 -17.50 -18.04 -15.44
CA ILE A 13 -17.19 -18.86 -14.26
C ILE A 13 -15.78 -19.43 -14.35
N LEU A 14 -15.37 -19.94 -15.52
CA LEU A 14 -14.01 -20.43 -15.71
C LEU A 14 -12.97 -19.32 -15.51
N VAL A 15 -13.26 -18.11 -15.98
CA VAL A 15 -12.38 -16.94 -15.74
C VAL A 15 -12.26 -16.65 -14.25
N ILE A 16 -13.37 -16.60 -13.51
CA ILE A 16 -13.37 -16.44 -12.04
C ILE A 16 -12.59 -17.58 -11.36
N LEU A 17 -12.83 -18.81 -11.82
CA LEU A 17 -12.10 -20.06 -11.55
C LEU A 17 -10.58 -19.87 -11.54
N SER A 18 -10.13 -19.31 -12.65
CA SER A 18 -8.72 -19.13 -12.97
C SER A 18 -8.10 -17.88 -12.34
N ALA A 19 -8.91 -16.92 -11.86
CA ALA A 19 -8.45 -15.65 -11.30
C ALA A 19 -7.28 -15.77 -10.29
N PRO A 20 -7.33 -16.65 -9.28
CA PRO A 20 -6.22 -16.79 -8.33
C PRO A 20 -4.96 -17.42 -8.94
N PHE A 21 -5.10 -18.17 -10.03
CA PHE A 21 -3.98 -18.84 -10.72
C PHE A 21 -3.33 -17.96 -11.80
N LEU A 22 -3.88 -16.77 -12.08
CA LEU A 22 -3.30 -15.88 -13.07
C LEU A 22 -1.92 -15.35 -12.59
N PRO A 23 -0.91 -15.31 -13.48
CA PRO A 23 0.41 -14.77 -13.15
C PRO A 23 0.32 -13.25 -12.91
N THR A 24 1.13 -12.76 -11.98
CA THR A 24 1.14 -11.35 -11.55
C THR A 24 1.40 -10.39 -12.71
N SER A 25 2.19 -10.78 -13.72
CA SER A 25 2.43 -9.96 -14.92
C SER A 25 1.15 -9.68 -15.73
N LEU A 26 0.23 -10.64 -15.82
CA LEU A 26 -1.06 -10.43 -16.48
C LEU A 26 -1.98 -9.53 -15.66
N LEU A 27 -1.96 -9.64 -14.33
CA LEU A 27 -2.72 -8.76 -13.44
C LEU A 27 -2.20 -7.32 -13.47
N LEU A 28 -0.88 -7.12 -13.58
CA LEU A 28 -0.26 -5.80 -13.76
C LEU A 28 -0.56 -5.23 -15.15
N PHE A 29 -0.76 -6.05 -16.17
CA PHE A 29 -1.18 -5.57 -17.49
C PHE A 29 -2.54 -4.84 -17.45
N LEU A 30 -3.44 -5.20 -16.52
CA LEU A 30 -4.70 -4.47 -16.27
C LEU A 30 -4.49 -3.05 -15.72
N ASP A 31 -3.28 -2.64 -15.35
CA ASP A 31 -3.00 -1.26 -14.95
C ASP A 31 -2.83 -0.31 -16.11
N ASN A 32 -2.54 -0.82 -17.31
CA ASN A 32 -2.45 0.02 -18.50
C ASN A 32 -3.79 0.70 -18.79
N ILE A 33 -3.77 2.01 -19.00
CA ILE A 33 -4.99 2.80 -19.24
C ILE A 33 -5.78 2.28 -20.45
N VAL A 34 -5.09 1.87 -21.51
CA VAL A 34 -5.68 1.28 -22.72
C VAL A 34 -6.43 -0.01 -22.40
N VAL A 35 -5.84 -0.86 -21.57
CA VAL A 35 -6.45 -2.13 -21.16
C VAL A 35 -7.66 -1.89 -20.28
N ARG A 36 -7.61 -0.91 -19.36
CA ARG A 36 -8.77 -0.52 -18.55
C ARG A 36 -9.93 -0.04 -19.41
N ILE A 37 -9.66 0.80 -20.41
CA ILE A 37 -10.69 1.24 -21.36
C ILE A 37 -11.27 0.03 -22.10
N ALA A 38 -10.43 -0.89 -22.58
CA ALA A 38 -10.89 -2.11 -23.24
C ALA A 38 -11.76 -2.99 -22.34
N VAL A 39 -11.43 -3.13 -21.06
CA VAL A 39 -12.23 -3.88 -20.07
C VAL A 39 -13.60 -3.23 -19.85
N VAL A 40 -13.65 -1.89 -19.76
CA VAL A 40 -14.92 -1.15 -19.63
C VAL A 40 -15.77 -1.32 -20.89
N LEU A 41 -15.18 -1.22 -22.07
CA LEU A 41 -15.89 -1.47 -23.33
C LEU A 41 -16.41 -2.90 -23.43
N LEU A 42 -15.63 -3.88 -22.97
CA LEU A 42 -16.04 -5.29 -22.90
C LEU A 42 -17.21 -5.48 -21.94
N LEU A 43 -17.20 -4.83 -20.77
CA LEU A 43 -18.32 -4.85 -19.83
C LEU A 43 -19.60 -4.28 -20.45
N LEU A 44 -19.50 -3.12 -21.11
CA LEU A 44 -20.64 -2.50 -21.81
C LEU A 44 -21.18 -3.39 -22.93
N PHE A 45 -20.29 -4.03 -23.69
CA PHE A 45 -20.67 -4.99 -24.73
C PHE A 45 -21.41 -6.20 -24.14
N MET A 46 -20.93 -6.75 -23.03
CA MET A 46 -21.55 -7.90 -22.36
C MET A 46 -22.91 -7.55 -21.73
N MET A 47 -23.08 -6.32 -21.22
CA MET A 47 -24.37 -5.82 -20.75
C MET A 47 -25.44 -5.79 -21.85
N ASN A 48 -25.05 -5.54 -23.11
CA ASN A 48 -25.99 -5.54 -24.23
C ASN A 48 -26.50 -6.95 -24.61
N GLN A 49 -25.77 -8.01 -24.24
CA GLN A 49 -26.17 -9.39 -24.55
C GLN A 49 -27.24 -9.92 -23.58
N GLY A 50 -27.26 -9.42 -22.35
CA GLY A 50 -28.27 -9.80 -21.36
C GLY A 50 -27.90 -9.35 -19.94
N PRO A 51 -28.89 -9.07 -19.08
CA PRO A 51 -28.65 -8.56 -17.73
C PRO A 51 -27.90 -9.56 -16.83
N THR A 52 -28.13 -10.86 -17.02
CA THR A 52 -27.44 -11.92 -16.27
C THR A 52 -25.97 -12.01 -16.65
N VAL A 53 -25.66 -12.01 -17.96
CA VAL A 53 -24.27 -12.04 -18.47
C VAL A 53 -23.50 -10.80 -18.01
N GLY A 54 -24.14 -9.62 -18.05
CA GLY A 54 -23.55 -8.38 -17.55
C GLY A 54 -23.18 -8.45 -16.06
N LEU A 55 -24.06 -8.99 -15.21
CA LEU A 55 -23.79 -9.17 -13.78
C LEU A 55 -22.58 -10.08 -13.51
N PHE A 56 -22.51 -11.25 -14.18
CA PHE A 56 -21.38 -12.16 -14.02
C PHE A 56 -20.09 -11.59 -14.59
N CYS A 57 -20.15 -10.84 -15.68
CA CYS A 57 -18.99 -10.15 -16.25
C CYS A 57 -18.47 -9.08 -15.29
N PHE A 58 -19.37 -8.29 -14.69
CA PHE A 58 -19.02 -7.33 -13.66
C PHE A 58 -18.36 -8.00 -12.46
N MET A 59 -18.93 -9.09 -11.94
CA MET A 59 -18.32 -9.84 -10.84
C MET A 59 -16.95 -10.39 -11.21
N ALA A 60 -16.77 -10.94 -12.42
CA ALA A 60 -15.49 -11.48 -12.87
C ALA A 60 -14.42 -10.38 -12.92
N ILE A 61 -14.76 -9.21 -13.48
CA ILE A 61 -13.86 -8.06 -13.51
C ILE A 61 -13.55 -7.59 -12.08
N ALA A 62 -14.56 -7.44 -11.22
CA ALA A 62 -14.38 -7.03 -9.84
C ALA A 62 -13.43 -7.97 -9.08
N LEU A 63 -13.61 -9.28 -9.21
CA LEU A 63 -12.74 -10.28 -8.59
C LEU A 63 -11.30 -10.22 -9.11
N LEU A 64 -11.10 -10.03 -10.42
CA LEU A 64 -9.76 -9.84 -10.99
C LEU A 64 -9.07 -8.58 -10.43
N PHE A 65 -9.81 -7.49 -10.28
CA PHE A 65 -9.27 -6.24 -9.71
C PHE A 65 -9.00 -6.35 -8.20
N LEU A 66 -9.84 -7.07 -7.45
CA LEU A 66 -9.61 -7.37 -6.04
C LEU A 66 -8.35 -8.22 -5.86
N GLU A 67 -8.21 -9.29 -6.64
CA GLU A 67 -7.03 -10.16 -6.58
C GLU A 67 -5.75 -9.41 -6.96
N ARG A 68 -5.82 -8.53 -7.97
CA ARG A 68 -4.71 -7.62 -8.30
C ARG A 68 -4.36 -6.71 -7.11
N ASN A 69 -5.37 -6.10 -6.48
CA ASN A 69 -5.14 -5.18 -5.37
C ASN A 69 -4.54 -5.91 -4.16
N ARG A 70 -5.00 -7.13 -3.86
CA ARG A 70 -4.45 -7.99 -2.81
C ARG A 70 -2.94 -8.19 -2.96
N ARG A 71 -2.51 -8.57 -4.17
CA ARG A 71 -1.07 -8.78 -4.48
C ARG A 71 -0.27 -7.49 -4.41
N LYS A 72 -0.83 -6.37 -4.88
CA LYS A 72 -0.16 -5.06 -4.76
C LYS A 72 0.06 -4.64 -3.31
N VAL A 73 -0.91 -4.93 -2.44
CA VAL A 73 -0.78 -4.63 -1.01
C VAL A 73 0.29 -5.52 -0.38
N GLU A 74 0.34 -6.81 -0.74
CA GLU A 74 1.37 -7.74 -0.31
C GLU A 74 2.78 -7.27 -0.74
N ASP A 75 2.95 -6.90 -2.01
CA ASP A 75 4.21 -6.35 -2.53
C ASP A 75 4.61 -5.05 -1.81
N ALA A 76 3.64 -4.18 -1.52
CA ALA A 76 3.87 -2.92 -0.82
C ALA A 76 4.28 -3.15 0.65
N LEU A 77 3.68 -4.12 1.33
CA LEU A 77 4.06 -4.52 2.69
C LEU A 77 5.49 -5.05 2.73
N HIS A 78 5.85 -5.95 1.80
CA HIS A 78 7.22 -6.45 1.70
C HIS A 78 8.24 -5.33 1.45
N LYS A 79 7.89 -4.35 0.61
CA LYS A 79 8.75 -3.20 0.35
C LYS A 79 8.89 -2.30 1.59
N LEU A 80 7.81 -2.13 2.35
CA LEU A 80 7.81 -1.34 3.58
C LEU A 80 8.66 -2.02 4.66
N ASP A 81 8.53 -3.33 4.82
CA ASP A 81 9.36 -4.12 5.75
C ASP A 81 10.84 -4.06 5.35
N ALA A 82 11.16 -4.07 4.06
CA ALA A 82 12.54 -3.94 3.57
C ALA A 82 13.12 -2.53 3.77
N MET A 83 12.27 -1.50 3.85
CA MET A 83 12.67 -0.13 4.17
C MET A 83 12.76 0.14 5.67
N GLU A 84 12.27 -0.77 6.52
CA GLU A 84 12.31 -0.57 7.96
C GLU A 84 13.76 -0.68 8.47
N PRO A 85 14.30 0.37 9.11
CA PRO A 85 15.65 0.31 9.64
C PRO A 85 15.74 -0.77 10.73
N PRO A 86 16.90 -1.45 10.87
CA PRO A 86 17.07 -2.51 11.86
C PRO A 86 16.81 -1.96 13.26
N ARG A 87 15.83 -2.54 13.96
CA ARG A 87 15.50 -2.13 15.33
C ARG A 87 16.63 -2.51 16.26
N MET A 88 17.23 -1.51 16.89
CA MET A 88 18.18 -1.76 17.96
C MET A 88 17.46 -2.18 19.24
N PRO A 89 17.99 -3.19 19.96
CA PRO A 89 17.44 -3.57 21.26
C PRO A 89 17.49 -2.37 22.20
N GLN A 90 16.41 -2.17 22.97
CA GLN A 90 16.37 -1.13 23.98
C GLN A 90 17.43 -1.41 25.06
N ALA A 91 18.26 -0.42 25.38
CA ALA A 91 19.27 -0.55 26.41
C ALA A 91 18.61 -0.83 27.77
N THR A 92 19.16 -1.78 28.51
CA THR A 92 18.71 -2.04 29.88
C THR A 92 19.08 -0.87 30.80
N VAL A 93 18.41 -0.75 31.96
CA VAL A 93 18.65 0.34 32.92
C VAL A 93 20.12 0.39 33.37
N ASP A 94 20.74 -0.77 33.55
CA ASP A 94 22.15 -0.90 33.93
C ASP A 94 23.08 -0.46 32.79
N GLU A 95 22.73 -0.72 31.54
CA GLU A 95 23.49 -0.27 30.36
C GLU A 95 23.32 1.23 30.10
N ALA A 96 22.12 1.77 30.33
CA ALA A 96 21.83 3.20 30.22
C ALA A 96 22.59 4.06 31.24
N SER A 97 23.00 3.45 32.36
CA SER A 97 23.80 4.12 33.39
C SER A 97 25.29 4.24 33.02
N ARG A 98 25.76 3.49 32.02
CA ARG A 98 27.13 3.57 31.51
C ARG A 98 27.25 4.77 30.54
N PRO A 99 28.43 5.42 30.46
CA PRO A 99 28.68 6.42 29.42
C PRO A 99 28.40 5.80 28.04
N GLN A 100 27.47 6.40 27.30
CA GLN A 100 27.04 5.86 26.02
C GLN A 100 28.24 5.82 25.05
N GLN A 101 28.60 4.62 24.59
CA GLN A 101 29.38 4.49 23.36
C GLN A 101 28.46 4.84 22.18
N THR A 102 29.03 5.46 21.15
CA THR A 102 28.29 5.98 19.99
C THR A 102 27.34 4.92 19.46
N VAL A 103 26.05 5.25 19.45
CA VAL A 103 25.03 4.44 18.81
C VAL A 103 25.45 4.23 17.35
N PRO A 104 25.46 2.99 16.83
CA PRO A 104 25.75 2.75 15.42
C PRO A 104 24.64 3.40 14.59
N VAL A 105 24.98 4.53 13.96
CA VAL A 105 24.11 5.21 13.01
C VAL A 105 24.28 4.51 11.66
N GLN A 106 23.18 4.20 10.98
CA GLN A 106 23.25 3.69 9.62
C GLN A 106 23.97 4.74 8.75
N GLU A 107 24.88 4.29 7.88
CA GLU A 107 25.62 5.22 7.03
C GLU A 107 24.62 6.07 6.22
N PHE A 108 24.89 7.38 6.17
CA PHE A 108 24.04 8.29 5.42
C PHE A 108 24.10 7.93 3.94
N ASP A 109 22.95 8.03 3.28
CA ASP A 109 22.86 7.82 1.84
C ASP A 109 23.80 8.78 1.13
N VAL A 110 24.52 8.27 0.13
CA VAL A 110 25.44 9.06 -0.68
C VAL A 110 24.73 9.37 -2.00
N PRO A 111 24.68 10.64 -2.44
CA PRO A 111 23.94 11.03 -3.63
C PRO A 111 24.39 10.24 -4.86
N GLU A 112 23.43 9.69 -5.60
CA GLU A 112 23.67 9.02 -6.87
C GLU A 112 24.09 10.03 -7.96
N GLN A 113 24.80 9.58 -9.01
CA GLN A 113 25.30 10.47 -10.08
C GLN A 113 24.20 11.26 -10.82
N ASP A 114 22.96 10.77 -10.78
CA ASP A 114 21.81 11.37 -11.44
C ASP A 114 21.04 12.33 -10.52
N GLU A 115 21.47 12.52 -9.28
CA GLU A 115 20.85 13.48 -8.36
C GLU A 115 21.29 14.92 -8.68
N MET A 116 20.31 15.81 -8.78
CA MET A 116 20.57 17.23 -9.01
C MET A 116 21.11 17.88 -7.74
N THR A 117 22.25 18.56 -7.84
CA THR A 117 22.78 19.38 -6.75
C THR A 117 21.75 20.44 -6.35
N PHE A 118 21.40 20.49 -5.08
CA PHE A 118 20.51 21.54 -4.56
C PHE A 118 21.15 22.91 -4.82
N LEU A 119 20.48 23.73 -5.64
CA LEU A 119 20.83 25.12 -5.89
C LEU A 119 19.88 26.00 -5.08
N PRO A 120 20.35 26.67 -4.01
CA PRO A 120 19.49 27.58 -3.26
C PRO A 120 19.03 28.72 -4.19
N GLN A 121 17.72 28.92 -4.27
CA GLN A 121 17.16 30.11 -4.95
C GLN A 121 17.47 31.35 -4.11
N GLU A 122 17.94 32.42 -4.75
CA GLU A 122 18.36 33.68 -4.10
C GLU A 122 17.24 34.39 -3.31
N ASP A 123 15.97 33.99 -3.50
CA ASP A 123 14.80 34.54 -2.81
C ASP A 123 14.50 33.88 -1.44
N ALA A 124 15.38 33.02 -0.93
CA ALA A 124 15.24 32.43 0.40
C ALA A 124 15.58 33.48 1.49
N LEU A 125 14.57 34.24 1.91
CA LEU A 125 14.64 35.16 3.05
C LEU A 125 15.20 34.42 4.28
N SER A 126 16.36 34.85 4.77
CA SER A 126 16.98 34.37 6.02
C SER A 126 16.30 34.93 7.28
N GLU A 127 15.08 35.44 7.14
CA GLU A 127 14.30 36.07 8.20
C GLU A 127 13.42 35.00 8.86
N PHE A 128 13.89 34.50 10.01
CA PHE A 128 13.12 33.57 10.83
C PHE A 128 12.18 34.36 11.73
N GLU A 129 10.88 34.05 11.67
CA GLU A 129 9.94 34.57 12.67
C GLU A 129 10.29 34.05 14.07
N PRO A 130 10.23 34.89 15.11
CA PRO A 130 10.53 34.46 16.46
C PRO A 130 9.53 33.38 16.90
N VAL A 131 10.08 32.25 17.34
CA VAL A 131 9.31 31.07 17.73
C VAL A 131 8.40 31.39 18.91
N ALA A 132 7.13 30.96 18.83
CA ALA A 132 6.15 31.18 19.88
C ALA A 132 6.56 30.52 21.22
N PRO A 133 6.26 31.14 22.38
CA PRO A 133 6.63 30.59 23.71
C PRO A 133 5.92 29.27 24.05
N SER A 134 4.87 28.89 23.33
CA SER A 134 4.20 27.60 23.44
C SER A 134 5.06 26.43 22.96
N MET A 135 6.12 26.67 22.18
CA MET A 135 6.98 25.59 21.66
C MET A 135 7.77 24.88 22.77
N ASN A 136 8.00 25.55 23.90
CA ASN A 136 8.62 24.95 25.09
C ASN A 136 7.63 24.15 25.95
N GLN A 137 6.34 24.17 25.62
CA GLN A 137 5.29 23.42 26.30
C GLN A 137 5.04 22.08 25.60
N LYS A 138 6.07 21.23 25.53
CA LYS A 138 5.94 19.90 24.94
C LYS A 138 5.09 19.01 25.86
N THR A 139 3.80 18.89 25.56
CA THR A 139 2.93 17.91 26.19
C THR A 139 3.33 16.52 25.69
N VAL A 140 3.68 15.62 26.62
CA VAL A 140 3.97 14.24 26.28
C VAL A 140 2.64 13.57 25.88
N LEU A 141 2.51 13.22 24.60
CA LEU A 141 1.41 12.38 24.12
C LEU A 141 1.69 10.94 24.56
N SER A 142 0.70 10.28 25.16
CA SER A 142 0.80 8.88 25.54
C SER A 142 0.88 8.00 24.29
N SER A 143 2.08 7.56 23.90
CA SER A 143 2.27 6.60 22.82
C SER A 143 2.06 5.18 23.36
N ILE A 144 0.90 4.59 23.12
CA ILE A 144 0.68 3.15 23.34
C ILE A 144 1.03 2.45 22.03
N TYR A 145 2.28 2.03 21.89
CA TYR A 145 2.68 1.02 20.89
C TYR A 145 2.90 -0.28 21.67
N SER A 146 1.90 -1.18 21.66
CA SER A 146 2.02 -2.43 22.42
C SER A 146 2.97 -3.43 21.79
N ASP A 147 3.20 -3.33 20.48
CA ASP A 147 4.22 -4.07 19.75
C ASP A 147 4.70 -3.16 18.62
N GLY A 148 5.97 -2.76 18.65
CA GLY A 148 6.52 -1.68 17.82
C GLY A 148 6.62 -1.97 16.32
N SER A 149 5.74 -2.79 15.73
CA SER A 149 5.67 -3.09 14.30
C SER A 149 4.75 -2.15 13.53
N ALA A 150 5.14 -1.73 12.32
CA ALA A 150 4.24 -1.03 11.40
C ALA A 150 3.01 -1.90 11.06
N SER A 151 3.18 -3.22 11.01
CA SER A 151 2.09 -4.21 10.87
C SER A 151 1.22 -4.35 12.13
N ALA A 152 1.66 -3.86 13.29
CA ALA A 152 0.85 -3.86 14.52
C ALA A 152 -0.35 -2.91 14.45
N THR A 153 -0.46 -2.08 13.40
CA THR A 153 -1.70 -1.34 13.13
C THR A 153 -2.89 -2.27 12.96
N GLN A 154 -2.73 -3.50 12.47
CA GLN A 154 -3.81 -4.50 12.44
C GLN A 154 -4.40 -4.78 13.84
N HIS A 155 -3.55 -4.92 14.86
CA HIS A 155 -4.01 -5.09 16.25
C HIS A 155 -4.65 -3.83 16.85
N ILE A 156 -4.28 -2.65 16.37
CA ILE A 156 -4.89 -1.38 16.79
C ILE A 156 -6.30 -1.24 16.21
N TYR A 157 -6.50 -1.57 14.92
CA TYR A 157 -7.82 -1.54 14.29
C TYR A 157 -8.77 -2.59 14.86
N GLU A 158 -8.24 -3.79 15.17
CA GLU A 158 -8.99 -4.87 15.82
C GLU A 158 -9.47 -4.49 17.23
N LYS A 159 -8.62 -3.83 18.04
CA LYS A 159 -9.00 -3.33 19.36
C LYS A 159 -9.95 -2.12 19.33
N LEU A 160 -9.87 -1.29 18.28
CA LEU A 160 -10.73 -0.12 18.11
C LEU A 160 -12.12 -0.47 17.51
N GLY A 161 -12.40 -1.74 17.23
CA GLY A 161 -13.71 -2.19 16.77
C GLY A 161 -14.02 -1.85 15.30
N PHE A 162 -13.03 -1.37 14.55
CA PHE A 162 -13.16 -1.18 13.11
C PHE A 162 -12.69 -2.45 12.41
N GLY A 163 -13.66 -3.31 12.07
CA GLY A 163 -13.44 -4.65 11.56
C GLY A 163 -12.62 -4.73 10.28
N HIS A 164 -11.91 -5.86 10.17
CA HIS A 164 -11.47 -6.59 8.96
C HIS A 164 -11.50 -5.77 7.65
N VAL A 165 -10.33 -5.27 7.25
CA VAL A 165 -10.07 -5.03 5.83
C VAL A 165 -9.61 -6.36 5.26
N MET A 166 -10.50 -7.05 4.53
CA MET A 166 -10.15 -8.20 3.68
C MET A 166 -9.24 -7.78 2.54
#